data_AF-A0A1H5GUV8-F1
#
_entry.id   AF-A0A1H5GUV8-F1
#
_cell.length_a   1.000
_cell.length_b   1.000
_cell.length_c   1.000
_cell.angle_alpha   90.00
_cell.angle_beta   90.00
_cell.angle_gamma   90.00
#
_symmetry.space_group_name_H-M   'P 1'
#
loop_
_entity.id
_entity.type
_entity.pdbx_description
1 polymer ?
#
loop_
_entity_poly.entity_id
_entity_poly.type
_entity_poly.pdbx_seq_one_letter_code
_entity_poly.pdbx_strand_id
1 'polypeptide(L)'
;MQAQPENKLTFTLILSNFTDSIYWRDDVSLDDTPPAFPSKIMPLSTQLITIKGNPQLPQSINIEYGIRKTIFSTQAIYTNYSQAVHINTAFQYTHRKRLNHRSPKVEFFWEHHAQSIGKVPIFSQSFLEATSDCYPYNYCMLAIILNR
;
A
#
# COMPACT_ATOMS: atom_id res chain seq x y z
N MET A 1 -7.26 22.42 25.60
CA MET A 1 -7.56 22.13 24.17
C MET A 1 -7.10 20.71 23.89
N GLN A 2 -8.02 19.77 23.70
CA GLN A 2 -7.66 18.46 23.14
C GLN A 2 -7.29 18.67 21.68
N ALA A 3 -6.08 18.26 21.29
CA ALA A 3 -5.67 18.27 19.89
C ALA A 3 -6.68 17.46 19.08
N GLN A 4 -7.25 18.06 18.04
CA GLN A 4 -8.06 17.29 17.09
C GLN A 4 -7.17 16.16 16.53
N PRO A 5 -7.67 14.92 16.45
CA PRO A 5 -6.92 13.85 15.82
C PRO A 5 -6.59 14.29 14.39
N GLU A 6 -5.30 14.34 14.06
CA GLU A 6 -4.87 14.63 12.70
C GLU A 6 -5.47 13.57 11.79
N ASN A 7 -6.25 13.98 10.79
CA ASN A 7 -6.75 13.11 9.74
C ASN A 7 -5.55 12.56 8.95
N LYS A 8 -5.02 11.43 9.38
CA LYS A 8 -3.88 10.74 8.75
C LYS A 8 -4.32 9.35 8.35
N LEU A 9 -4.01 9.00 7.11
CA LEU A 9 -4.21 7.66 6.60
C LEU A 9 -2.93 6.88 6.84
N THR A 10 -3.03 5.80 7.61
CA THR A 10 -1.88 4.97 7.95
C THR A 10 -1.95 3.67 7.17
N PHE A 11 -0.87 3.35 6.49
CA PHE A 11 -0.69 2.12 5.74
C PHE A 11 0.41 1.31 6.40
N THR A 12 0.10 0.07 6.73
CA THR A 12 1.07 -0.88 7.27
C THR A 12 1.29 -1.98 6.25
N LEU A 13 2.51 -2.11 5.74
CA LEU A 13 2.96 -3.25 4.96
C LEU A 13 3.77 -4.16 5.88
N ILE A 14 3.32 -5.40 6.04
CA ILE A 14 4.02 -6.46 6.74
C ILE A 14 4.69 -7.33 5.68
N LEU A 15 6.01 -7.23 5.59
CA LEU A 15 6.83 -7.97 4.64
C LEU A 15 7.59 -9.07 5.38
N SER A 16 7.27 -10.32 5.08
CA SER A 16 7.89 -11.49 5.69
C SER A 16 8.69 -12.28 4.67
N ASN A 17 9.90 -12.68 5.06
CA ASN A 17 10.76 -13.56 4.29
C ASN A 17 10.96 -14.86 5.05
N PHE A 18 10.36 -15.95 4.57
CA PHE A 18 10.51 -17.29 5.13
C PHE A 18 11.53 -18.15 4.36
N THR A 19 12.39 -17.52 3.56
CA THR A 19 13.52 -18.19 2.91
C THR A 19 14.81 -17.96 3.68
N ASP A 20 15.85 -18.71 3.31
CA ASP A 20 17.21 -18.57 3.83
C ASP A 20 18.02 -17.49 3.08
N SER A 21 17.43 -16.80 2.10
CA SER A 21 18.10 -15.79 1.28
C SER A 21 17.89 -14.38 1.80
N ILE A 22 18.92 -13.54 1.68
CA ILE A 22 18.79 -12.09 1.84
C ILE A 22 18.24 -11.52 0.53
N TYR A 23 17.23 -10.68 0.61
CA TYR A 23 16.76 -9.88 -0.52
C TYR A 23 17.18 -8.43 -0.35
N TRP A 24 17.89 -7.88 -1.33
CA TRP A 24 18.35 -6.50 -1.37
C TRP A 24 17.36 -5.67 -2.16
N ARG A 25 17.05 -4.47 -1.69
CA ARG A 25 16.23 -3.54 -2.46
C ARG A 25 16.99 -3.16 -3.72
N ASP A 26 16.31 -3.21 -4.85
CA ASP A 26 16.86 -2.74 -6.12
C ASP A 26 16.76 -1.22 -6.16
N ASP A 27 17.85 -0.56 -5.77
CA ASP A 27 17.97 0.90 -5.78
C ASP A 27 18.29 1.46 -7.19
N VAL A 28 18.40 0.60 -8.21
CA VAL A 28 18.75 0.99 -9.59
C VAL A 28 17.51 1.15 -10.48
N SER A 29 16.35 0.65 -10.04
CA SER A 29 15.08 0.86 -10.75
C SER A 29 14.73 2.36 -10.78
N LEU A 30 14.30 2.86 -11.93
CA LEU A 30 13.91 4.26 -12.17
C LEU A 30 12.75 4.76 -11.27
N ASP A 31 12.12 3.85 -10.55
CA ASP A 31 10.96 4.11 -9.72
C ASP A 31 11.37 4.48 -8.30
N ASP A 32 10.97 5.68 -7.85
CA ASP A 32 11.23 6.19 -6.51
C ASP A 32 10.56 5.29 -5.44
N THR A 33 11.34 4.35 -4.91
CA THR A 33 10.94 3.57 -3.75
C THR A 33 11.01 4.45 -2.50
N PRO A 34 9.93 4.62 -1.72
CA PRO A 34 9.94 5.51 -0.58
C PRO A 34 10.99 5.11 0.48
N PRO A 35 11.56 6.07 1.21
CA PRO A 35 12.55 5.81 2.26
C PRO A 35 12.07 4.87 3.38
N ALA A 36 10.75 4.74 3.56
CA ALA A 36 10.16 3.84 4.53
C ALA A 36 10.43 2.35 4.23
N PHE A 37 10.67 2.00 2.96
CA PHE A 37 11.04 0.64 2.60
C PHE A 37 12.48 0.34 3.05
N PRO A 38 12.74 -0.81 3.66
CA PRO A 38 14.08 -1.21 4.08
C PRO A 38 14.97 -1.54 2.88
N SER A 39 16.26 -1.30 3.00
CA SER A 39 17.25 -1.62 1.96
C SER A 39 17.50 -3.12 1.78
N LYS A 40 17.11 -3.94 2.76
CA LYS A 40 17.19 -5.40 2.68
C LYS A 40 16.17 -6.08 3.58
N ILE A 41 15.75 -7.27 3.17
CA ILE A 41 14.89 -8.17 3.93
C ILE A 41 15.76 -9.36 4.35
N MET A 42 15.91 -9.55 5.64
CA MET A 42 16.75 -10.63 6.18
C MET A 42 16.04 -11.99 6.05
N PRO A 43 16.78 -13.11 6.00
CA PRO A 43 16.22 -14.44 6.09
C PRO A 43 15.37 -14.60 7.36
N LEU A 44 14.30 -15.38 7.27
CA LEU A 44 13.45 -15.75 8.40
C LEU A 44 13.01 -14.55 9.25
N SER A 45 12.70 -13.43 8.60
CA SER A 45 12.39 -12.17 9.27
C SER A 45 11.11 -11.52 8.77
N THR A 46 10.49 -10.72 9.62
CA THR A 46 9.33 -9.90 9.30
C THR A 46 9.66 -8.44 9.56
N GLN A 47 9.34 -7.59 8.59
CA GLN A 47 9.53 -6.15 8.64
C GLN A 47 8.17 -5.45 8.56
N LEU A 48 7.97 -4.45 9.40
CA LEU A 48 6.81 -3.57 9.34
C LEU A 48 7.23 -2.24 8.72
N ILE A 49 6.53 -1.88 7.64
CA ILE A 49 6.73 -0.65 6.90
C ILE A 49 5.47 0.18 7.07
N THR A 50 5.60 1.35 7.69
CA THR A 50 4.47 2.26 7.89
C THR A 50 4.61 3.47 6.98
N ILE A 51 3.63 3.67 6.12
CA ILE A 51 3.53 4.83 5.24
C ILE A 51 2.36 5.67 5.73
N LYS A 52 2.56 6.99 5.79
CA LYS A 52 1.52 7.94 6.19
C LYS A 52 1.14 8.75 4.97
N GLY A 53 -0.13 8.68 4.58
CA GLY A 53 -0.73 9.52 3.55
C GLY A 53 -1.55 10.65 4.18
N ASN A 54 -1.57 11.79 3.51
CA ASN A 54 -2.57 12.81 3.80
C ASN A 54 -3.87 12.43 3.06
N PRO A 55 -4.97 12.11 3.76
CA PRO A 55 -6.24 11.75 3.15
C PRO A 55 -6.97 12.95 2.56
N GLN A 56 -6.39 14.17 2.62
CA GLN A 56 -6.96 15.34 1.95
C GLN A 56 -7.14 15.05 0.47
N LEU A 57 -8.37 14.68 0.13
CA LEU A 57 -8.82 14.58 -1.24
C LEU A 57 -8.63 15.97 -1.84
N PRO A 58 -7.94 16.11 -2.98
CA PRO A 58 -7.89 17.39 -3.65
C PRO A 58 -9.32 17.88 -3.83
N GLN A 59 -9.62 19.07 -3.30
CA GLN A 59 -10.92 19.71 -3.45
C GLN A 59 -11.07 20.11 -4.92
N SER A 60 -11.40 19.14 -5.76
CA SER A 60 -11.62 19.38 -7.18
C SER A 60 -12.99 20.03 -7.34
N ILE A 61 -13.01 21.21 -7.96
CA ILE A 61 -14.25 21.89 -8.36
C ILE A 61 -15.04 21.02 -9.36
N ASN A 62 -14.35 20.14 -10.09
CA ASN A 62 -14.93 19.20 -11.04
C ASN A 62 -14.89 17.77 -10.49
N ILE A 63 -15.98 17.36 -9.85
CA ILE A 63 -16.15 15.98 -9.37
C ILE A 63 -16.42 15.06 -10.57
N GLU A 64 -15.40 14.29 -10.94
CA GLU A 64 -15.53 13.18 -11.89
C GLU A 64 -16.10 11.96 -11.19
N TYR A 65 -17.25 11.49 -11.65
CA TYR A 65 -17.93 10.34 -11.06
C TYR A 65 -17.46 9.03 -11.69
N GLY A 66 -17.23 8.01 -10.86
CA GLY A 66 -16.87 6.66 -11.30
C GLY A 66 -15.43 6.49 -11.78
N ILE A 67 -14.64 7.55 -11.84
CA ILE A 67 -13.21 7.50 -12.17
C ILE A 67 -12.42 7.29 -10.88
N ARG A 68 -11.51 6.30 -10.88
CA ARG A 68 -10.58 6.08 -9.75
C ARG A 68 -9.43 7.06 -9.84
N LYS A 69 -9.16 7.76 -8.73
CA LYS A 69 -8.05 8.71 -8.58
C LYS A 69 -7.10 8.21 -7.50
N THR A 70 -5.80 8.22 -7.79
CA THR A 70 -4.76 7.81 -6.83
C THR A 70 -4.50 8.92 -5.82
N ILE A 71 -4.58 8.59 -4.54
CA ILE A 71 -4.13 9.46 -3.43
C ILE A 71 -2.65 9.25 -3.20
N PHE A 72 -2.23 7.99 -3.18
CA PHE A 72 -0.82 7.62 -3.09
C PHE A 72 -0.60 6.28 -3.79
N SER A 73 0.58 6.12 -4.37
CA SER A 73 1.08 4.85 -4.87
C SER A 73 2.54 4.71 -4.48
N THR A 74 2.97 3.48 -4.24
CA THR A 74 4.36 3.16 -3.97
C THR A 74 4.68 1.78 -4.50
N GLN A 75 5.95 1.57 -4.78
CA GLN A 75 6.49 0.27 -5.10
C GLN A 75 7.88 0.08 -4.51
N ALA A 76 8.28 -1.18 -4.41
CA ALA A 76 9.63 -1.60 -4.08
C ALA A 76 9.94 -2.92 -4.79
N ILE A 77 11.16 -3.05 -5.28
CA ILE A 77 11.68 -4.29 -5.86
C ILE A 77 12.78 -4.81 -4.95
N TYR A 78 12.75 -6.10 -4.68
CA TYR A 78 13.69 -6.80 -3.81
C TYR A 78 14.29 -8.00 -4.55
N THR A 79 15.61 -8.10 -4.61
CA THR A 79 16.31 -9.13 -5.39
C THR A 79 17.37 -9.85 -4.56
N ASN A 80 17.51 -11.15 -4.79
CA ASN A 80 18.65 -11.93 -4.30
C ASN A 80 19.57 -12.36 -5.46
N TYR A 81 19.54 -11.63 -6.59
CA TYR A 81 20.18 -11.92 -7.88
C TYR A 81 19.60 -13.11 -8.66
N SER A 82 19.09 -14.14 -7.97
CA SER A 82 18.43 -15.29 -8.62
C SER A 82 16.93 -15.10 -8.83
N GLN A 83 16.35 -14.12 -8.14
CA GLN A 83 14.93 -13.82 -8.13
C GLN A 83 14.71 -12.36 -7.77
N ALA A 84 13.65 -11.78 -8.34
CA ALA A 84 13.11 -10.48 -7.95
C ALA A 84 11.71 -10.62 -7.36
N VAL A 85 11.39 -9.79 -6.37
CA VAL A 85 10.11 -9.68 -5.70
C VAL A 85 9.65 -8.24 -5.83
N HIS A 86 8.55 -8.03 -6.51
CA HIS A 86 7.97 -6.74 -6.80
C HIS A 86 6.78 -6.54 -5.87
N ILE A 87 6.74 -5.41 -5.18
CA ILE A 87 5.67 -5.04 -4.27
C ILE A 87 5.15 -3.69 -4.72
N ASN A 88 3.91 -3.65 -5.20
CA ASN A 88 3.27 -2.44 -5.69
C ASN A 88 1.96 -2.27 -4.91
N THR A 89 1.72 -1.05 -4.43
CA THR A 89 0.47 -0.76 -3.72
C THR A 89 0.00 0.67 -3.95
N ALA A 90 -1.30 0.85 -4.06
CA ALA A 90 -1.92 2.13 -4.33
C ALA A 90 -3.21 2.30 -3.53
N PHE A 91 -3.37 3.50 -2.96
CA PHE A 91 -4.63 3.95 -2.39
C PHE A 91 -5.33 4.86 -3.40
N GLN A 92 -6.55 4.48 -3.74
CA GLN A 92 -7.38 5.18 -4.70
C GLN A 92 -8.72 5.54 -4.08
N TYR A 93 -9.37 6.54 -4.65
CA TYR A 93 -10.75 6.89 -4.32
C TYR A 93 -11.57 7.13 -5.58
N THR A 94 -12.88 7.02 -5.47
CA THR A 94 -13.81 7.47 -6.49
C THR A 94 -15.00 8.18 -5.87
N HIS A 95 -15.58 9.14 -6.59
CA HIS A 95 -16.86 9.71 -6.23
C HIS A 95 -17.98 8.91 -6.89
N ARG A 96 -18.90 8.37 -6.08
CA ARG A 96 -20.15 7.78 -6.54
C ARG A 96 -21.29 8.78 -6.42
N LYS A 97 -22.03 8.93 -7.52
CA LYS A 97 -23.26 9.72 -7.55
C LYS A 97 -24.31 9.04 -6.67
N ARG A 98 -24.97 9.83 -5.82
CA ARG A 98 -26.13 9.38 -5.05
C ARG A 98 -27.39 9.99 -5.65
N LEU A 99 -28.51 9.26 -5.55
CA LEU A 99 -29.82 9.77 -5.95
C LEU A 99 -30.31 10.85 -4.96
N ASN A 100 -31.32 11.62 -5.38
CA ASN A 100 -32.06 12.59 -4.56
C ASN A 100 -31.22 13.76 -4.02
N HIS A 101 -30.38 14.39 -4.85
CA HIS A 101 -29.57 15.58 -4.50
C HIS A 101 -28.67 15.42 -3.27
N ARG A 102 -28.37 14.19 -2.86
CA ARG A 102 -27.46 13.92 -1.75
C ARG A 102 -26.01 14.16 -2.19
N SER A 103 -25.19 14.62 -1.25
CA SER A 103 -23.75 14.75 -1.47
C SER A 103 -23.15 13.45 -2.02
N PRO A 104 -22.21 13.53 -2.98
CA PRO A 104 -21.53 12.35 -3.52
C PRO A 104 -20.93 11.48 -2.42
N LYS A 105 -21.01 10.16 -2.58
CA LYS A 105 -20.29 9.23 -1.70
C LYS A 105 -18.85 9.14 -2.18
N VAL A 106 -17.88 9.28 -1.30
CA VAL A 106 -16.52 8.84 -1.59
C VAL A 106 -16.40 7.36 -1.26
N GLU A 107 -15.86 6.58 -2.19
CA GLU A 107 -15.45 5.21 -1.92
C GLU A 107 -13.96 5.08 -2.11
N PHE A 108 -13.34 4.30 -1.24
CA PHE A 108 -11.90 4.08 -1.20
C PHE A 108 -11.58 2.67 -1.65
N PHE A 109 -10.49 2.53 -2.40
CA PHE A 109 -9.98 1.28 -2.93
C PHE A 109 -8.52 1.16 -2.56
N TRP A 110 -8.14 -0.04 -2.13
CA TRP A 110 -6.76 -0.40 -1.91
C TRP A 110 -6.38 -1.46 -2.93
N GLU A 111 -5.50 -1.09 -3.83
CA GLU A 111 -4.92 -2.00 -4.81
C GLU A 111 -3.55 -2.43 -4.29
N HIS A 112 -3.34 -3.73 -4.17
CA HIS A 112 -2.08 -4.31 -3.77
C HIS A 112 -1.72 -5.39 -4.78
N HIS A 113 -0.44 -5.48 -5.08
CA HIS A 113 0.08 -6.45 -6.00
C HIS A 113 1.48 -6.83 -5.56
N ALA A 114 1.69 -8.10 -5.22
CA ALA A 114 3.01 -8.65 -5.00
C ALA A 114 3.27 -9.75 -6.02
N GLN A 115 4.39 -9.65 -6.72
CA GLN A 115 4.79 -10.61 -7.75
C GLN A 115 6.20 -11.09 -7.50
N SER A 116 6.42 -12.38 -7.72
CA SER A 116 7.75 -12.97 -7.70
C SER A 116 8.14 -13.38 -9.13
N ILE A 117 9.31 -12.93 -9.55
CA ILE A 117 9.96 -13.31 -10.81
C ILE A 117 11.10 -14.24 -10.44
N GLY A 118 10.82 -15.54 -10.42
CA GLY A 118 11.78 -16.54 -10.01
C GLY A 118 11.13 -17.82 -9.51
N LYS A 119 11.84 -18.51 -8.63
CA LYS A 119 11.54 -19.88 -8.20
C LYS A 119 10.70 -19.95 -6.92
N VAL A 120 10.71 -18.89 -6.11
CA VAL A 120 10.12 -18.82 -4.78
C VAL A 120 8.84 -17.98 -4.88
N PRO A 121 7.66 -18.49 -4.47
CA PRO A 121 6.41 -17.74 -4.59
C PRO A 121 6.32 -16.61 -3.57
N ILE A 122 5.49 -15.60 -3.89
CA ILE A 122 5.06 -14.58 -2.95
C ILE A 122 3.55 -14.67 -2.77
N PHE A 123 3.12 -14.71 -1.53
CA PHE A 123 1.72 -14.56 -1.16
C PHE A 123 1.47 -13.10 -0.77
N SER A 124 0.36 -12.52 -1.22
CA SER A 124 -0.05 -11.21 -0.75
C SER A 124 -1.54 -11.13 -0.48
N GLN A 125 -1.88 -10.33 0.52
CA GLN A 125 -3.24 -10.08 0.94
C GLN A 125 -3.33 -8.67 1.51
N SER A 126 -4.47 -8.02 1.36
CA SER A 126 -4.76 -6.78 2.07
C SER A 126 -6.07 -6.84 2.83
N PHE A 127 -6.17 -6.09 3.91
CA PHE A 127 -7.40 -5.91 4.66
C PHE A 127 -7.44 -4.54 5.32
N LEU A 128 -8.67 -4.11 5.65
CA LEU A 128 -8.91 -2.91 6.42
C LEU A 128 -8.86 -3.27 7.91
N GLU A 129 -7.94 -2.67 8.67
CA GLU A 129 -7.79 -2.94 10.10
C GLU A 129 -8.85 -2.23 10.94
N ALA A 130 -9.23 -1.02 10.54
CA ALA A 130 -10.23 -0.23 11.26
C ALA A 130 -11.17 0.47 10.28
N THR A 131 -12.47 0.27 10.50
CA THR A 131 -13.53 1.04 9.84
C THR A 131 -13.85 2.27 10.69
N SER A 132 -14.05 3.41 10.03
CA SER A 132 -14.65 4.59 10.63
C SER A 132 -15.75 5.08 9.71
N ASP A 133 -16.81 5.63 10.31
CA ASP A 133 -17.97 6.15 9.59
C ASP A 133 -17.61 7.33 8.67
N CYS A 134 -16.49 7.99 8.95
CA CYS A 134 -16.01 9.15 8.21
C CYS A 134 -14.96 8.79 7.15
N TYR A 135 -13.93 8.00 7.51
CA TYR A 135 -12.83 7.61 6.61
C TYR A 135 -12.20 6.29 7.08
N PRO A 136 -11.80 5.38 6.17
CA PRO A 136 -11.01 4.21 6.54
C PRO A 136 -9.57 4.64 6.85
N TYR A 137 -9.17 4.65 8.12
CA TYR A 137 -7.89 5.25 8.54
C TYR A 137 -6.71 4.28 8.58
N ASN A 138 -6.95 2.95 8.64
CA ASN A 138 -5.89 1.97 8.85
C ASN A 138 -6.03 0.79 7.88
N TYR A 139 -5.08 0.67 6.95
CA TYR A 139 -4.99 -0.45 6.01
C TYR A 139 -3.74 -1.28 6.29
N CYS A 140 -3.90 -2.60 6.17
CA CYS A 140 -2.79 -3.54 6.25
C CYS A 140 -2.64 -4.31 4.94
N MET A 141 -1.40 -4.45 4.49
CA MET A 141 -1.00 -5.36 3.43
C MET A 141 0.00 -6.36 4.01
N LEU A 142 -0.23 -7.64 3.74
CA LEU A 142 0.70 -8.73 3.98
C LEU A 142 1.38 -9.10 2.67
N ALA A 143 2.70 -9.25 2.70
CA ALA A 143 3.51 -9.80 1.62
C ALA A 143 4.46 -10.83 2.22
N ILE A 144 4.33 -12.09 1.80
CA ILE A 144 5.08 -13.22 2.39
C ILE A 144 5.83 -13.95 1.28
N ILE A 145 7.15 -13.88 1.32
CA ILE A 145 8.05 -14.65 0.46
C ILE A 145 8.18 -16.04 1.10
N LEU A 146 7.65 -17.06 0.43
CA LEU A 146 7.50 -18.41 0.99
C LEU A 146 8.63 -19.32 0.56
N ASN A 147 9.15 -20.18 1.45
CA ASN A 147 10.01 -21.27 1.00
C ASN A 147 9.24 -22.22 0.07
N ARG A 148 9.96 -22.87 -0.85
CA ARG A 148 9.38 -23.82 -1.81
C ARG A 148 8.73 -25.02 -1.14
#